data_AF-A0A1S3IBC0-F1
#
_entry.id   AF-A0A1S3IBC0-F1
#
_cell.length_a   1.000
_cell.length_b   1.000
_cell.length_c   1.000
_cell.angle_alpha   90.00
_cell.angle_beta   90.00
_cell.angle_gamma   90.00
#
_symmetry.space_group_name_H-M   'P 1'
#
loop_
_entity.id
_entity.type
_entity.pdbx_description
1 polymer ?
#
loop_
_entity_poly.entity_id
_entity_poly.type
_entity_poly.pdbx_seq_one_letter_code
_entity_poly.pdbx_strand_id
1 'polypeptide(L)'
;MECLKKSLRIANQCMDSSVQVQLFVEILNHYIYMYEKGNDQMTVQVLNQLIGKIREDLPNLESNEETEQINKHFQNTIEHLRLRQESPENDGPTYEGLIL
;
A
#
# COMPACT_ATOMS: atom_id res chain seq x y z
N MET A 1 -2.72 -14.01 -8.30
CA MET A 1 -3.14 -12.61 -8.49
C MET A 1 -4.65 -12.34 -8.34
N GLU A 2 -5.55 -13.30 -8.59
CA GLU A 2 -7.01 -13.03 -8.65
C GLU A 2 -7.62 -12.49 -7.35
N CYS A 3 -7.20 -13.00 -6.19
CA CYS A 3 -7.70 -12.52 -4.90
C CYS A 3 -7.39 -11.05 -4.67
N LEU A 4 -6.17 -10.61 -4.99
CA LEU A 4 -5.77 -9.21 -4.81
C LEU A 4 -6.47 -8.28 -5.81
N LYS A 5 -6.61 -8.69 -7.08
CA LYS A 5 -7.42 -7.95 -8.07
C LYS A 5 -8.88 -7.81 -7.61
N LYS A 6 -9.42 -8.86 -6.99
CA LYS A 6 -10.76 -8.85 -6.41
C LYS A 6 -10.83 -7.91 -5.20
N SER A 7 -9.85 -7.92 -4.31
CA SER A 7 -9.76 -6.98 -3.17
C SER A 7 -9.72 -5.53 -3.63
N LEU A 8 -8.90 -5.21 -4.64
CA LEU A 8 -8.87 -3.87 -5.24
C LEU A 8 -10.21 -3.47 -5.83
N ARG A 9 -10.89 -4.39 -6.55
CA ARG A 9 -12.21 -4.11 -7.11
C ARG A 9 -13.24 -3.81 -6.02
N ILE A 10 -13.21 -4.55 -4.91
CA ILE A 10 -14.10 -4.34 -3.77
C ILE A 10 -13.79 -3.01 -3.09
N ALA A 11 -12.52 -2.68 -2.86
CA ALA A 11 -12.12 -1.40 -2.28
C ALA A 11 -12.60 -0.21 -3.13
N ASN A 12 -12.45 -0.29 -4.45
CA ASN A 12 -12.95 0.74 -5.39
C ASN A 12 -14.48 0.89 -5.40
N GLN A 13 -15.23 -0.10 -4.92
CA GLN A 13 -16.69 -0.04 -4.80
C GLN A 13 -17.16 0.38 -3.41
N CYS A 14 -16.23 0.59 -2.47
CA CYS A 14 -16.56 1.10 -1.15
C CYS A 14 -17.04 2.55 -1.26
N MET A 15 -18.21 2.84 -0.69
CA MET A 15 -18.84 4.16 -0.75
C MET A 15 -18.32 5.11 0.34
N ASP A 16 -17.85 4.54 1.45
CA ASP A 16 -17.27 5.31 2.54
C ASP A 16 -15.78 5.55 2.22
N SER A 17 -15.41 6.83 2.08
CA SER A 17 -14.06 7.21 1.67
C SER A 17 -13.00 6.82 2.71
N SER A 18 -13.30 6.92 4.01
CA SER A 18 -12.36 6.56 5.07
C SER A 18 -12.09 5.06 5.04
N VAL A 19 -13.17 4.26 4.96
CA VAL A 19 -13.06 2.80 4.84
C VAL A 19 -12.35 2.41 3.54
N GLN A 20 -12.64 3.10 2.43
CA GLN A 20 -11.98 2.86 1.15
C GLN A 20 -10.47 3.07 1.24
N VAL A 21 -10.02 4.20 1.79
CA VAL A 21 -8.59 4.51 1.93
C VAL A 21 -7.92 3.55 2.90
N GLN A 22 -8.57 3.22 4.03
CA GLN A 22 -8.08 2.19 4.95
C GLN A 22 -7.88 0.85 4.23
N LEU A 23 -8.85 0.41 3.42
CA LEU A 23 -8.73 -0.82 2.64
C LEU A 23 -7.57 -0.76 1.63
N PHE A 24 -7.30 0.39 1.01
CA PHE A 24 -6.13 0.52 0.14
C PHE A 24 -4.81 0.37 0.90
N VAL A 25 -4.71 0.92 2.13
CA VAL A 25 -3.53 0.74 2.99
C VAL A 25 -3.37 -0.74 3.38
N GLU A 26 -4.45 -1.43 3.74
CA GLU A 26 -4.42 -2.87 4.07
C GLU A 26 -4.01 -3.74 2.88
N ILE A 27 -4.53 -3.43 1.68
CA ILE A 27 -4.18 -4.12 0.44
C ILE A 27 -2.71 -3.87 0.08
N LEU A 28 -2.21 -2.64 0.27
CA LEU A 28 -0.82 -2.29 0.07
C LEU A 28 0.10 -3.14 0.97
N ASN A 29 -0.18 -3.22 2.26
CA ASN A 29 0.62 -4.03 3.19
C ASN A 29 0.59 -5.52 2.83
N HIS A 30 -0.57 -6.06 2.44
CA HIS A 30 -0.66 -7.44 1.95
C HIS A 30 0.13 -7.65 0.65
N TYR A 31 0.16 -6.67 -0.25
CA TYR A 31 0.95 -6.72 -1.46
C TYR A 31 2.44 -6.78 -1.16
N ILE A 32 2.90 -5.89 -0.26
CA ILE A 32 4.29 -5.83 0.21
C ILE A 32 4.68 -7.17 0.81
N TYR A 33 3.86 -7.72 1.71
CA TYR A 33 4.11 -9.04 2.29
C TYR A 33 4.27 -10.13 1.23
N MET A 34 3.37 -10.19 0.25
CA MET A 34 3.46 -11.18 -0.83
C MET A 34 4.69 -10.97 -1.72
N TYR A 35 5.04 -9.72 -2.01
CA TYR A 35 6.24 -9.35 -2.76
C TYR A 35 7.51 -9.82 -2.03
N GLU A 36 7.61 -9.56 -0.72
CA GLU A 36 8.71 -9.97 0.15
C GLU A 36 8.84 -11.48 0.33
N LYS A 37 7.76 -12.23 0.11
CA LYS A 37 7.79 -13.71 0.07
C LYS A 37 8.21 -14.30 -1.28
N GLY A 38 8.65 -13.47 -2.23
CA GLY A 38 9.14 -13.91 -3.54
C GLY A 38 8.02 -14.26 -4.52
N ASN A 39 6.82 -13.69 -4.35
CA ASN A 39 5.75 -13.86 -5.33
C ASN A 39 6.01 -12.99 -6.56
N ASP A 40 6.50 -13.60 -7.63
CA ASP A 40 6.87 -12.99 -8.92
C ASP A 40 5.69 -12.31 -9.66
N GLN A 41 4.45 -12.63 -9.28
CA GLN A 41 3.26 -11.93 -9.78
C GLN A 41 3.08 -10.56 -9.13
N MET A 42 3.81 -10.26 -8.06
CA MET A 42 3.81 -8.97 -7.40
C MET A 42 4.90 -8.08 -8.00
N THR A 43 4.56 -6.84 -8.33
CA THR A 43 5.41 -5.93 -9.11
C THR A 43 5.42 -4.55 -8.46
N VAL A 44 6.56 -3.86 -8.54
CA VAL A 44 6.72 -2.51 -8.00
C VAL A 44 5.75 -1.50 -8.64
N GLN A 45 5.33 -1.74 -9.87
CA GLN A 45 4.35 -0.90 -10.58
C GLN A 45 3.01 -0.83 -9.83
N VAL A 46 2.53 -1.94 -9.27
CA VAL A 46 1.27 -1.94 -8.51
C VAL A 46 1.45 -1.28 -7.14
N LEU A 47 2.61 -1.42 -6.50
CA LEU A 47 2.95 -0.66 -5.28
C LEU A 47 2.86 0.84 -5.55
N ASN A 48 3.51 1.32 -6.62
CA ASN A 48 3.46 2.73 -7.03
C ASN A 48 2.03 3.21 -7.29
N GLN A 49 1.19 2.40 -7.96
CA GLN A 49 -0.21 2.73 -8.20
C GLN A 49 -1.01 2.87 -6.90
N LEU A 50 -0.84 1.93 -5.96
CA LEU A 50 -1.53 1.97 -4.66
C LEU A 50 -1.07 3.14 -3.80
N ILE A 51 0.24 3.35 -3.70
CA ILE A 51 0.84 4.48 -2.96
C ILE A 51 0.35 5.80 -3.54
N GLY A 52 0.36 5.95 -4.86
CA GLY A 52 -0.15 7.14 -5.55
C GLY A 52 -1.62 7.40 -5.24
N LYS A 53 -2.46 6.35 -5.30
CA LYS A 53 -3.88 6.46 -4.99
C LYS A 53 -4.13 6.87 -3.53
N ILE A 54 -3.44 6.26 -2.57
CA ILE A 54 -3.57 6.62 -1.15
C ILE A 54 -3.12 8.07 -0.91
N ARG A 55 -2.04 8.53 -1.57
CA ARG A 55 -1.58 9.93 -1.49
C ARG A 55 -2.57 10.93 -2.06
N GLU A 56 -3.30 10.55 -3.11
CA GLU A 56 -4.35 11.37 -3.71
C GLU A 56 -5.59 11.44 -2.81
N ASP A 57 -6.04 10.30 -2.27
CA ASP A 57 -7.32 10.18 -1.59
C ASP A 57 -7.26 10.58 -0.10
N LEU A 58 -6.18 10.23 0.61
CA LEU A 58 -6.04 10.43 2.06
C LEU A 58 -6.20 11.90 2.50
N PRO A 59 -5.63 12.92 1.82
CA PRO A 59 -5.81 14.32 2.20
C PRO A 59 -7.25 14.84 2.04
N ASN A 60 -8.10 14.13 1.31
CA ASN A 60 -9.49 14.51 1.07
C ASN A 60 -10.45 13.98 2.14
N LEU A 61 -9.96 13.18 3.10
CA LEU A 61 -10.77 12.66 4.20
C LEU A 61 -11.03 13.75 5.26
N GLU A 62 -12.15 13.60 5.97
CA GLU A 62 -12.44 14.45 7.12
C GLU A 62 -11.41 14.22 8.24
N SER A 63 -10.89 15.30 8.81
CA SER A 63 -9.91 15.22 9.89
C SER A 63 -10.59 14.77 11.19
N ASN A 64 -10.32 13.54 11.59
CA ASN A 64 -10.80 12.94 12.84
C ASN A 64 -9.80 11.85 13.30
N GLU A 65 -10.07 11.23 14.45
CA GLU A 65 -9.19 10.21 15.04
C GLU A 65 -8.98 9.00 14.11
N GLU A 66 -10.00 8.59 13.37
CA GLU A 66 -9.92 7.48 12.41
C GLU A 66 -8.96 7.82 11.26
N THR A 67 -9.12 8.99 10.64
CA THR A 67 -8.24 9.46 9.56
C THR A 67 -6.80 9.62 10.03
N GLU A 68 -6.57 10.07 11.27
CA GLU A 68 -5.23 10.13 11.86
C GLU A 68 -4.59 8.75 12.00
N GLN A 69 -5.37 7.73 12.40
CA GLN A 69 -4.89 6.35 12.48
C GLN A 69 -4.57 5.79 11.09
N ILE A 70 -5.40 6.05 10.09
CA ILE A 70 -5.15 5.63 8.69
C ILE A 70 -3.86 6.28 8.17
N ASN A 71 -3.69 7.59 8.39
CA ASN A 71 -2.47 8.30 7.99
C ASN A 71 -1.23 7.71 8.69
N LYS A 72 -1.30 7.47 10.01
CA LYS A 72 -0.19 6.85 10.75
C LYS A 72 0.15 5.45 10.21
N HIS A 73 -0.85 4.64 9.89
CA HIS A 73 -0.63 3.33 9.28
C HIS A 73 0.09 3.48 7.94
N PHE A 74 -0.38 4.37 7.06
CA PHE A 74 0.26 4.61 5.78
C PHE A 74 1.71 5.11 5.92
N GLN A 75 1.98 6.07 6.83
CA GLN A 75 3.34 6.55 7.07
C GLN A 75 4.28 5.44 7.55
N ASN A 76 3.83 4.58 8.45
CA ASN A 76 4.62 3.43 8.91
C ASN A 76 4.94 2.47 7.74
N THR A 77 3.99 2.25 6.84
CA THR A 77 4.21 1.43 5.63
C THR A 77 5.22 2.07 4.67
N ILE A 78 5.16 3.39 4.47
CA ILE A 78 6.14 4.11 3.65
C ILE A 78 7.54 4.05 4.29
N GLU A 79 7.62 4.20 5.61
CA GLU A 79 8.89 4.11 6.33
C GLU A 79 9.49 2.71 6.24
N HIS A 80 8.68 1.66 6.38
CA HIS A 80 9.11 0.28 6.11
C HIS A 80 9.74 0.17 4.73
N LEU A 81 9.04 0.64 3.67
CA LEU A 81 9.55 0.57 2.31
C LEU A 81 10.85 1.36 2.10
N ARG A 82 11.02 2.53 2.75
CA ARG A 82 12.28 3.30 2.72
C ARG A 82 13.43 2.50 3.31
N LEU A 83 13.24 1.93 4.49
CA LEU A 83 14.26 1.10 5.15
C LEU A 83 14.64 -0.11 4.27
N ARG A 84 13.67 -0.71 3.57
CA ARG A 84 13.92 -1.81 2.63
C ARG A 84 14.71 -1.37 1.38
N GLN A 85 14.56 -0.14 0.92
CA GLN A 85 15.37 0.42 -0.18
C GLN A 85 16.80 0.74 0.25
N GLU A 86 16.97 1.27 1.47
CA GLU A 86 18.29 1.66 2.00
C GLU A 86 19.11 0.46 2.48
N SER A 87 18.44 -0.58 3.00
CA SER A 87 19.07 -1.79 3.54
C SER A 87 18.42 -3.05 2.95
N PRO A 88 18.69 -3.38 1.67
CA PRO A 88 18.17 -4.58 1.05
C PRO A 88 18.72 -5.84 1.73
N GLU A 89 17.85 -6.80 2.02
CA GLU A 89 18.28 -8.13 2.48
C GLU A 89 18.95 -8.89 1.33
N ASN A 90 20.00 -9.67 1.62
CA ASN A 90 20.77 -10.40 0.61
C ASN A 90 19.92 -11.33 -0.28
N ASP A 91 18.81 -11.86 0.25
CA ASP A 91 17.86 -12.75 -0.44
C ASP A 91 16.45 -12.14 -0.58
N GLY A 92 16.29 -10.83 -0.32
CA GLY A 92 15.02 -10.12 -0.42
C GLY A 92 14.75 -9.61 -1.85
N PRO A 93 13.49 -9.33 -2.22
CA PRO A 93 13.20 -8.72 -3.50
C PRO A 93 13.76 -7.28 -3.56
N THR A 94 14.18 -6.85 -4.75
CA THR A 94 14.63 -5.48 -4.98
C THR A 94 13.40 -4.57 -5.09
N TYR A 95 13.47 -3.37 -4.52
CA TYR A 95 12.44 -2.33 -4.72
C TYR A 95 12.84 -1.33 -5.81
N GLU A 96 13.52 -1.81 -6.85
CA GLU A 96 13.95 -0.97 -7.97
C GLU A 96 12.74 -0.34 -8.67
N GLY A 97 12.78 0.98 -8.86
CA GLY A 97 11.68 1.74 -9.47
C GLY A 97 10.52 2.08 -8.53
N LEU A 98 10.63 1.78 -7.23
CA LEU A 98 9.62 2.19 -6.23
C LEU A 98 9.75 3.70 -5.98
N ILE A 99 8.61 4.40 -5.97
CA ILE A 99 8.51 5.85 -5.82
C ILE A 99 7.81 6.16 -4.49
N LEU A 100 8.57 6.72 -3.54
CA LEU A 100 8.12 7.08 -2.19
C LEU A 100 8.09 8.59 -1.95
#